data_AF-A0A7T1T2M3-F1
#
_entry.id   AF-A0A7T1T2M3-F1
#
_cell.length_a   1.000
_cell.length_b   1.000
_cell.length_c   1.000
_cell.angle_alpha   90.00
_cell.angle_beta   90.00
_cell.angle_gamma   90.00
#
_symmetry.space_group_name_H-M   'P 1'
#
loop_
_entity.id
_entity.type
_entity.pdbx_description
1 polymer ?
#
loop_
_entity_poly.entity_id
_entity_poly.type
_entity_poly.pdbx_seq_one_letter_code
_entity_poly.pdbx_strand_id
1 'polypeptide(L)'
;MRRSRAERPEAEWDRERAWAHLLENPDGIRYRSRQDLDGTPQLSEIARRYDSLRARASGFRQPDATETDILASLLVIRELREKLEADELQFMKLAREKRITWSRIATASEMSGRQSAERRYLQLSRAYTHPDGRLPHTQSERVEQARDLRSRRAERRWALQHARTIRRIADQLAAIPNLQQRVGRSDEARIISTIHKDGEARKGRKTTETVQLRWPTALKECLREDAPFRTDVSKTEEVASHRSNRREQEADIVHRLLGLITYANYPRNIDLGDLPDLAEAIADLCHTAEAQRWGR
;
A
#
# COMPACT_ATOMS: atom_id res chain seq x y z
N MET A 1 -29.07 17.68 0.08
CA MET A 1 -29.18 16.67 1.15
C MET A 1 -28.33 15.46 0.78
N ARG A 2 -27.30 15.10 1.57
CA ARG A 2 -26.47 13.90 1.31
C ARG A 2 -27.15 12.69 1.95
N ARG A 3 -27.78 11.82 1.15
CA ARG A 3 -28.26 10.51 1.61
C ARG A 3 -27.07 9.66 2.11
N SER A 4 -27.27 8.99 3.25
CA SER A 4 -26.31 8.07 3.86
C SER A 4 -26.00 6.91 2.91
N ARG A 5 -24.82 6.28 3.01
CA ARG A 5 -24.42 5.13 2.15
C ARG A 5 -25.41 3.97 2.21
N ALA A 6 -26.16 3.83 3.32
CA ALA A 6 -27.19 2.81 3.51
C ALA A 6 -28.50 3.07 2.73
N GLU A 7 -28.73 4.29 2.23
CA GLU A 7 -29.96 4.67 1.51
C GLU A 7 -29.79 4.69 -0.02
N ARG A 8 -28.60 4.38 -0.53
CA ARG A 8 -28.28 4.45 -1.97
C ARG A 8 -28.36 3.06 -2.61
N PRO A 9 -28.87 2.94 -3.85
CA PRO A 9 -28.86 1.69 -4.60
C PRO A 9 -27.46 1.09 -4.69
N GLU A 10 -27.34 -0.23 -4.51
CA GLU A 10 -26.04 -0.94 -4.57
C GLU A 10 -25.34 -0.78 -5.93
N ALA A 11 -26.13 -0.62 -7.00
CA ALA A 11 -25.65 -0.39 -8.36
C ALA A 11 -24.83 0.89 -8.54
N GLU A 12 -24.84 1.82 -7.58
CA GLU A 12 -24.01 3.04 -7.62
C GLU A 12 -22.56 2.82 -7.17
N TRP A 13 -22.25 1.68 -6.56
CA TRP A 13 -20.91 1.44 -5.99
C TRP A 13 -20.42 -0.01 -6.10
N ASP A 14 -21.30 -0.98 -6.34
CA ASP A 14 -20.94 -2.36 -6.63
C ASP A 14 -21.00 -2.64 -8.14
N ARG A 15 -19.94 -3.25 -8.67
CA ARG A 15 -19.79 -3.46 -10.12
C ARG A 15 -20.77 -4.50 -10.64
N GLU A 16 -20.90 -5.64 -9.95
CA GLU A 16 -21.83 -6.71 -10.35
C GLU A 16 -23.27 -6.22 -10.34
N ARG A 17 -23.63 -5.40 -9.34
CA ARG A 17 -24.95 -4.76 -9.25
C ARG A 17 -25.15 -3.66 -10.29
N ALA A 18 -24.13 -2.88 -10.61
CA ALA A 18 -24.18 -1.91 -11.69
C ALA A 18 -24.46 -2.59 -13.04
N TRP A 19 -23.82 -3.72 -13.30
CA TRP A 19 -24.07 -4.54 -14.49
C TRP A 19 -25.50 -5.08 -14.52
N ALA A 20 -25.99 -5.63 -13.40
CA ALA A 20 -27.35 -6.16 -13.32
C ALA A 20 -28.40 -5.06 -13.57
N HIS A 21 -28.20 -3.88 -12.96
CA HIS A 21 -29.10 -2.74 -13.08
C HIS A 21 -29.26 -2.25 -14.53
N LEU A 22 -28.16 -2.15 -15.27
CA LEU A 22 -28.20 -1.68 -16.66
C LEU A 22 -28.76 -2.72 -17.65
N LEU A 23 -28.77 -4.00 -17.27
CA LEU A 23 -29.28 -5.11 -18.08
C LEU A 23 -30.76 -5.41 -17.83
N GLU A 24 -31.34 -4.90 -16.74
CA GLU A 24 -32.78 -4.91 -16.53
C GLU A 24 -33.44 -3.95 -17.54
N ASN A 25 -33.83 -4.50 -18.69
CA ASN A 25 -34.75 -3.82 -19.60
C ASN A 25 -36.09 -3.61 -18.88
N PRO A 26 -36.80 -2.49 -19.11
CA PRO A 26 -38.17 -2.32 -18.63
C PRO A 26 -39.12 -3.43 -19.14
N ASP A 27 -38.76 -4.11 -20.23
CA ASP A 27 -39.54 -5.20 -20.85
C ASP A 27 -39.14 -6.63 -20.40
N GLY A 28 -38.31 -6.79 -19.36
CA GLY A 28 -38.16 -8.06 -18.63
C GLY A 28 -37.39 -9.21 -19.30
N ILE A 29 -36.80 -9.03 -20.49
CA ILE A 29 -36.02 -10.08 -21.16
C ILE A 29 -34.58 -10.12 -20.61
N ARG A 30 -34.28 -11.12 -19.77
CA ARG A 30 -32.92 -11.41 -19.27
C ARG A 30 -32.06 -12.04 -20.37
N TYR A 31 -31.07 -11.32 -20.89
CA TYR A 31 -29.96 -11.92 -21.65
C TYR A 31 -28.98 -12.60 -20.67
N ARG A 32 -29.26 -13.84 -20.25
CA ARG A 32 -28.24 -14.68 -19.60
C ARG A 32 -27.38 -15.33 -20.67
N SER A 33 -26.13 -14.88 -20.79
CA SER A 33 -25.13 -15.56 -21.63
C SER A 33 -24.66 -16.83 -20.93
N ARG A 34 -24.47 -17.92 -21.69
CA ARG A 34 -24.36 -19.31 -21.22
C ARG A 34 -22.92 -19.77 -20.91
N GLN A 35 -21.98 -18.90 -20.56
CA GLN A 35 -20.56 -19.28 -20.42
C GLN A 35 -19.90 -18.69 -19.17
N ASP A 36 -20.42 -19.07 -18.00
CA ASP A 36 -19.74 -18.93 -16.72
C ASP A 36 -18.97 -20.23 -16.43
N LEU A 37 -17.69 -20.29 -16.78
CA LEU A 37 -16.80 -21.36 -16.33
C LEU A 37 -15.67 -20.87 -15.41
N ASP A 38 -15.30 -19.58 -15.47
CA ASP A 38 -14.17 -19.03 -14.69
C ASP A 38 -14.50 -17.78 -13.85
N GLY A 39 -15.77 -17.36 -13.78
CA GLY A 39 -16.21 -16.22 -12.96
C GLY A 39 -15.65 -14.85 -13.37
N THR A 40 -14.97 -14.74 -14.51
CA THR A 40 -14.50 -13.46 -15.07
C THR A 40 -15.33 -13.10 -16.32
N PRO A 41 -15.93 -11.90 -16.38
CA PRO A 41 -16.72 -11.50 -17.54
C PRO A 41 -15.83 -11.42 -18.79
N GLN A 42 -16.23 -12.10 -19.87
CA GLN A 42 -15.47 -12.06 -21.12
C GLN A 42 -15.49 -10.65 -21.73
N LEU A 43 -14.40 -10.23 -22.38
CA LEU A 43 -14.30 -8.91 -23.03
C LEU A 43 -15.41 -8.69 -24.07
N SER A 44 -15.83 -9.75 -24.78
CA SER A 44 -16.92 -9.72 -25.75
C SER A 44 -18.27 -9.38 -25.12
N GLU A 45 -18.48 -9.78 -23.88
CA GLU A 45 -19.66 -9.49 -23.09
C GLU A 45 -19.61 -8.06 -22.52
N ILE A 46 -18.47 -7.66 -21.94
CA ILE A 46 -18.23 -6.28 -21.50
C ILE A 46 -18.43 -5.29 -22.67
N ALA A 47 -17.92 -5.62 -23.86
CA ALA A 47 -18.04 -4.81 -25.07
C ALA A 47 -19.50 -4.70 -25.57
N ARG A 48 -20.22 -5.83 -25.70
CA ARG A 48 -21.65 -5.80 -26.07
C ARG A 48 -22.50 -4.97 -25.11
N ARG A 49 -22.19 -5.08 -23.81
CA ARG A 49 -22.89 -4.31 -22.76
C ARG A 49 -22.54 -2.82 -22.83
N TYR A 50 -21.28 -2.46 -23.11
CA TYR A 50 -20.86 -1.07 -23.37
C TYR A 50 -21.51 -0.49 -24.63
N ASP A 51 -21.60 -1.24 -25.72
CA ASP A 51 -22.25 -0.80 -26.95
C ASP A 51 -23.76 -0.60 -26.75
N SER A 52 -24.40 -1.44 -25.92
CA SER A 52 -25.80 -1.28 -25.51
C SER A 52 -26.02 0.01 -24.70
N LEU A 53 -25.12 0.31 -23.75
CA LEU A 53 -25.12 1.58 -23.01
C LEU A 53 -24.92 2.77 -23.95
N ARG A 54 -23.96 2.67 -24.87
CA ARG A 54 -23.64 3.74 -25.81
C ARG A 54 -24.76 3.98 -26.80
N ALA A 55 -25.45 2.95 -27.26
CA ALA A 55 -26.63 3.05 -28.12
C ALA A 55 -27.81 3.73 -27.41
N ARG A 56 -28.02 3.44 -26.12
CA ARG A 56 -29.00 4.16 -25.28
C ARG A 56 -28.61 5.62 -25.08
N ALA A 57 -27.34 5.90 -24.83
CA ALA A 57 -26.83 7.25 -24.61
C ALA A 57 -26.77 8.12 -25.89
N SER A 58 -26.52 7.51 -27.07
CA SER A 58 -26.46 8.20 -28.35
C SER A 58 -27.84 8.39 -29.00
N GLY A 59 -28.86 7.66 -28.55
CA GLY A 59 -30.28 7.94 -28.81
C GLY A 59 -30.72 9.21 -28.08
N PHE A 60 -30.32 10.36 -28.62
CA PHE A 60 -30.42 11.75 -28.12
C PHE A 60 -31.84 12.26 -27.75
N ARG A 61 -32.58 11.55 -26.87
CA ARG A 61 -33.67 12.04 -26.00
C ARG A 61 -34.14 10.89 -25.10
N GLN A 62 -33.44 10.63 -24.01
CA GLN A 62 -34.07 10.06 -22.82
C GLN A 62 -34.09 11.13 -21.73
N PRO A 63 -35.23 11.79 -21.48
CA PRO A 63 -35.46 12.50 -20.22
C PRO A 63 -35.54 11.56 -19.00
N ASP A 64 -35.47 10.24 -19.20
CA ASP A 64 -35.74 9.21 -18.18
C ASP A 64 -34.51 8.41 -17.69
N ALA A 65 -33.28 8.74 -18.13
CA ALA A 65 -32.09 8.07 -17.59
C ALA A 65 -31.90 8.47 -16.12
N THR A 66 -31.95 7.50 -15.21
CA THR A 66 -31.87 7.78 -13.78
C THR A 66 -30.43 8.10 -13.34
N GLU A 67 -30.26 8.76 -12.19
CA GLU A 67 -28.94 9.00 -11.60
C GLU A 67 -28.14 7.69 -11.42
N THR A 68 -28.85 6.63 -11.04
CA THR A 68 -28.27 5.29 -10.86
C THR A 68 -27.79 4.69 -12.18
N ASP A 69 -28.51 4.88 -13.30
CA ASP A 69 -28.08 4.42 -14.62
C ASP A 69 -26.75 5.08 -15.05
N ILE A 70 -26.62 6.39 -14.80
CA ILE A 70 -25.42 7.15 -15.15
C ILE A 70 -24.22 6.67 -14.32
N LEU A 71 -24.40 6.51 -13.00
CA LEU A 71 -23.34 6.05 -12.11
C LEU A 71 -22.94 4.60 -12.40
N ALA A 72 -23.90 3.73 -12.65
CA ALA A 72 -23.65 2.35 -13.06
C ALA A 72 -22.87 2.29 -14.38
N SER A 73 -23.19 3.16 -15.36
CA SER A 73 -22.49 3.23 -16.65
C SER A 73 -21.01 3.62 -16.48
N LEU A 74 -20.69 4.50 -15.53
CA LEU A 74 -19.32 4.87 -15.22
C LEU A 74 -18.53 3.73 -14.57
N LEU A 75 -19.18 2.89 -13.74
CA LEU A 75 -18.58 1.68 -13.19
C LEU A 75 -18.28 0.64 -14.28
N VAL A 76 -19.17 0.49 -15.26
CA VAL A 76 -18.98 -0.37 -16.44
C VAL A 76 -17.78 0.08 -17.28
N ILE A 77 -17.69 1.36 -17.61
CA ILE A 77 -16.56 1.91 -18.38
C ILE A 77 -15.24 1.67 -17.65
N ARG A 78 -15.26 1.80 -16.32
CA ARG A 78 -14.09 1.53 -15.49
C ARG A 78 -13.66 0.07 -15.58
N GLU A 79 -14.60 -0.87 -15.50
CA GLU A 79 -14.28 -2.30 -15.61
C GLU A 79 -13.70 -2.66 -16.97
N LEU A 80 -14.25 -2.09 -18.05
CA LEU A 80 -13.68 -2.24 -19.40
C LEU A 80 -12.24 -1.73 -19.46
N ARG A 81 -11.94 -0.57 -18.87
CA ARG A 81 -10.56 -0.04 -18.81
C ARG A 81 -9.64 -0.99 -18.03
N GLU A 82 -10.09 -1.50 -16.89
CA GLU A 82 -9.29 -2.42 -16.07
C GLU A 82 -9.03 -3.76 -16.80
N LYS A 83 -10.00 -4.26 -17.57
CA LYS A 83 -9.80 -5.45 -18.41
C LYS A 83 -8.80 -5.18 -19.54
N LEU A 84 -8.94 -4.04 -20.23
CA LEU A 84 -8.03 -3.65 -21.32
C LEU A 84 -6.59 -3.42 -20.83
N GLU A 85 -6.40 -2.81 -19.66
CA GLU A 85 -5.07 -2.65 -19.04
C GLU A 85 -4.45 -4.00 -18.65
N ALA A 86 -5.26 -4.96 -18.20
CA ALA A 86 -4.79 -6.31 -17.86
C ALA A 86 -4.37 -7.07 -19.12
N ASP A 87 -5.18 -6.98 -20.18
CA ASP A 87 -4.90 -7.60 -21.48
C ASP A 87 -3.66 -6.96 -22.13
N GLU A 88 -3.51 -5.63 -22.05
CA GLU A 88 -2.31 -4.92 -22.52
C GLU A 88 -1.05 -5.47 -21.85
N LEU A 89 -1.06 -5.63 -20.52
CA LEU A 89 0.06 -6.21 -19.80
C LEU A 89 0.36 -7.66 -20.24
N GLN A 90 -0.68 -8.49 -20.44
CA GLN A 90 -0.50 -9.86 -20.93
C GLN A 90 0.10 -9.90 -22.34
N PHE A 91 -0.40 -9.08 -23.27
CA PHE A 91 0.15 -9.01 -24.62
C PHE A 91 1.59 -8.49 -24.64
N MET A 92 1.92 -7.50 -23.80
CA MET A 92 3.31 -7.05 -23.64
C MET A 92 4.20 -8.17 -23.09
N LYS A 93 3.74 -8.95 -22.11
CA LYS A 93 4.49 -10.13 -21.59
C LYS A 93 4.74 -11.16 -22.69
N LEU A 94 3.70 -11.56 -23.42
CA LEU A 94 3.80 -12.50 -24.54
C LEU A 94 4.76 -11.97 -25.64
N ALA A 95 4.69 -10.69 -25.96
CA ALA A 95 5.61 -10.06 -26.91
C ALA A 95 7.07 -10.18 -26.45
N ARG A 96 7.33 -9.99 -25.15
CA ARG A 96 8.68 -10.15 -24.58
C ARG A 96 9.15 -11.60 -24.56
N GLU A 97 8.27 -12.56 -24.28
CA GLU A 97 8.56 -14.00 -24.40
C GLU A 97 8.93 -14.41 -25.83
N LYS A 98 8.25 -13.82 -26.83
CA LYS A 98 8.58 -13.95 -28.25
C LYS A 98 9.78 -13.10 -28.69
N ARG A 99 10.52 -12.51 -27.73
CA ARG A 99 11.72 -11.69 -27.94
C ARG A 99 11.49 -10.44 -28.81
N ILE A 100 10.26 -9.92 -28.87
CA ILE A 100 9.96 -8.67 -29.56
C ILE A 100 10.60 -7.51 -28.78
N THR A 101 11.29 -6.62 -29.50
CA THR A 101 11.97 -5.47 -28.90
C THR A 101 10.98 -4.42 -28.40
N TRP A 102 11.35 -3.69 -27.35
CA TRP A 102 10.55 -2.58 -26.85
C TRP A 102 10.28 -1.48 -27.89
N SER A 103 11.18 -1.29 -28.87
CA SER A 103 10.94 -0.37 -29.97
C SER A 103 9.77 -0.82 -30.84
N ARG A 104 9.71 -2.12 -31.19
CA ARG A 104 8.61 -2.69 -31.98
C ARG A 104 7.29 -2.71 -31.20
N ILE A 105 7.35 -2.96 -29.90
CA ILE A 105 6.18 -2.85 -29.01
C ILE A 105 5.70 -1.39 -28.96
N ALA A 106 6.61 -0.42 -28.80
CA ALA A 106 6.26 1.00 -28.80
C ALA A 106 5.57 1.41 -30.12
N THR A 107 6.08 0.97 -31.26
CA THR A 107 5.45 1.23 -32.56
C THR A 107 4.05 0.62 -32.65
N ALA A 108 3.87 -0.64 -32.22
CA ALA A 108 2.56 -1.31 -32.25
C ALA A 108 1.55 -0.71 -31.25
N SER A 109 2.03 -0.10 -30.16
CA SER A 109 1.22 0.58 -29.15
C SER A 109 1.15 2.10 -29.34
N GLU A 110 1.60 2.63 -30.50
CA GLU A 110 1.60 4.06 -30.84
C GLU A 110 2.30 4.97 -29.82
N MET A 111 3.32 4.44 -29.14
CA MET A 111 4.09 5.17 -28.14
C MET A 111 5.29 5.88 -28.77
N SER A 112 5.70 7.00 -28.18
CA SER A 112 6.80 7.86 -28.66
C SER A 112 8.18 7.18 -28.74
N GLY A 113 8.34 5.99 -28.16
CA GLY A 113 9.55 5.19 -28.31
C GLY A 113 9.71 4.09 -27.26
N ARG A 114 10.85 3.40 -27.30
CA ARG A 114 11.18 2.27 -26.42
C ARG A 114 10.98 2.58 -24.93
N GLN A 115 11.46 3.72 -24.48
CA GLN A 115 11.42 4.12 -23.07
C GLN A 115 9.97 4.27 -22.57
N SER A 116 9.06 4.73 -23.44
CA SER A 116 7.64 4.88 -23.13
C SER A 116 6.97 3.51 -22.97
N ALA A 117 7.27 2.55 -23.85
CA ALA A 117 6.77 1.18 -23.75
C ALA A 117 7.29 0.45 -22.49
N GLU A 118 8.57 0.60 -22.17
CA GLU A 118 9.16 0.02 -20.97
C GLU A 118 8.54 0.61 -19.69
N ARG A 119 8.34 1.94 -19.66
CA ARG A 119 7.68 2.61 -18.55
C ARG A 119 6.23 2.17 -18.37
N ARG A 120 5.46 2.05 -19.46
CA ARG A 120 4.07 1.55 -19.42
C ARG A 120 4.01 0.13 -18.85
N TYR A 121 4.88 -0.77 -19.34
CA TYR A 121 4.98 -2.13 -18.82
C TYR A 121 5.25 -2.17 -17.31
N LEU A 122 6.21 -1.35 -16.83
CA LEU A 122 6.54 -1.27 -15.40
C LEU A 122 5.41 -0.65 -14.56
N GLN A 123 4.67 0.31 -15.12
CA GLN A 123 3.51 0.91 -14.44
C GLN A 123 2.37 -0.10 -14.30
N LEU A 124 2.05 -0.81 -15.37
CA LEU A 124 1.05 -1.87 -15.34
C LEU A 124 1.49 -2.98 -14.37
N SER A 125 2.72 -3.50 -14.46
CA SER A 125 3.17 -4.57 -13.57
C SER A 125 3.09 -4.22 -12.07
N ARG A 126 3.39 -2.97 -11.70
CA ARG A 126 3.28 -2.48 -10.31
C ARG A 126 1.83 -2.27 -9.86
N ALA A 127 0.94 -1.84 -10.76
CA ALA A 127 -0.47 -1.66 -10.46
C ALA A 127 -1.22 -2.99 -10.26
N TYR A 128 -0.77 -4.07 -10.92
CA TYR A 128 -1.38 -5.40 -10.86
C TYR A 128 -0.76 -6.34 -9.81
N THR A 129 0.25 -5.90 -9.05
CA THR A 129 0.98 -6.75 -8.09
C THR A 129 0.80 -6.24 -6.65
N HIS A 130 -0.11 -6.85 -5.87
CA HIS A 130 -0.01 -6.82 -4.41
C HIS A 130 1.10 -7.75 -3.91
N PRO A 131 1.68 -7.53 -2.70
CA PRO A 131 2.63 -8.47 -2.09
C PRO A 131 2.12 -9.91 -1.96
N ASP A 132 0.79 -10.09 -1.86
CA ASP A 132 0.12 -11.39 -1.80
C ASP A 132 -0.45 -11.87 -3.16
N GLY A 133 -0.09 -11.23 -4.28
CA GLY A 133 -0.47 -11.69 -5.63
C GLY A 133 -1.93 -11.45 -6.06
N ARG A 134 -2.72 -10.68 -5.30
CA ARG A 134 -4.07 -10.24 -5.71
C ARG A 134 -4.01 -8.94 -6.53
N LEU A 135 -5.04 -8.69 -7.34
CA LEU A 135 -5.29 -7.37 -7.94
C LEU A 135 -5.90 -6.40 -6.90
N PRO A 136 -5.64 -5.08 -6.94
CA PRO A 136 -6.45 -4.11 -6.19
C PRO A 136 -7.86 -4.11 -6.76
N HIS A 137 -8.85 -4.51 -5.96
CA HIS A 137 -10.22 -4.74 -6.42
C HIS A 137 -11.03 -3.44 -6.54
N THR A 138 -10.65 -2.31 -5.89
CA THR A 138 -11.47 -1.07 -5.91
C THR A 138 -10.73 0.28 -6.00
N GLN A 139 -11.43 1.35 -6.42
CA GLN A 139 -10.91 2.74 -6.39
C GLN A 139 -10.62 3.21 -4.97
N SER A 140 -11.45 2.78 -4.03
CA SER A 140 -11.27 2.96 -2.60
C SER A 140 -9.94 2.40 -2.14
N GLU A 141 -9.57 1.18 -2.54
CA GLU A 141 -8.26 0.59 -2.21
C GLU A 141 -7.09 1.33 -2.88
N ARG A 142 -7.24 1.82 -4.12
CA ARG A 142 -6.20 2.66 -4.75
C ARG A 142 -6.07 4.03 -4.09
N VAL A 143 -7.18 4.63 -3.68
CA VAL A 143 -7.22 5.90 -2.94
C VAL A 143 -6.67 5.70 -1.53
N GLU A 144 -6.94 4.57 -0.90
CA GLU A 144 -6.41 4.16 0.40
C GLU A 144 -4.92 3.88 0.30
N GLN A 145 -4.44 3.16 -0.72
CA GLN A 145 -3.01 3.01 -1.00
C GLN A 145 -2.34 4.36 -1.27
N ALA A 146 -2.97 5.26 -2.04
CA ALA A 146 -2.44 6.60 -2.26
C ALA A 146 -2.51 7.49 -1.00
N ARG A 147 -3.50 7.27 -0.12
CA ARG A 147 -3.61 7.90 1.20
C ARG A 147 -2.53 7.37 2.13
N ASP A 148 -2.29 6.06 2.16
CA ASP A 148 -1.23 5.41 2.91
C ASP A 148 0.14 5.88 2.46
N LEU A 149 0.38 5.98 1.15
CA LEU A 149 1.64 6.54 0.63
C LEU A 149 1.81 8.01 1.02
N ARG A 150 0.73 8.80 1.06
CA ARG A 150 0.77 10.19 1.55
C ARG A 150 0.95 10.26 3.07
N SER A 151 0.30 9.38 3.83
CA SER A 151 0.47 9.24 5.28
C SER A 151 1.92 8.92 5.59
N ARG A 152 2.49 7.89 4.95
CA ARG A 152 3.90 7.51 5.10
C ARG A 152 4.86 8.64 4.70
N ARG A 153 4.55 9.45 3.68
CA ARG A 153 5.35 10.64 3.33
C ARG A 153 5.20 11.76 4.36
N ALA A 154 4.02 11.95 4.94
CA ALA A 154 3.79 12.91 6.02
C ALA A 154 4.52 12.48 7.29
N GLU A 155 4.45 11.20 7.66
CA GLU A 155 5.15 10.60 8.80
C GLU A 155 6.67 10.75 8.67
N ARG A 156 7.26 10.45 7.51
CA ARG A 156 8.70 10.68 7.26
C ARG A 156 9.11 12.14 7.38
N ARG A 157 8.29 13.06 6.84
CA ARG A 157 8.56 14.50 6.96
C ARG A 157 8.48 14.97 8.41
N TRP A 158 7.50 14.49 9.16
CA TRP A 158 7.37 14.79 10.59
C TRP A 158 8.55 14.24 11.38
N ALA A 159 8.95 12.99 11.09
CA ALA A 159 10.12 12.36 11.71
C ALA A 159 11.39 13.18 11.44
N LEU A 160 11.60 13.64 10.21
CA LEU A 160 12.74 14.50 9.88
C LEU A 160 12.70 15.85 10.63
N GLN A 161 11.52 16.46 10.81
CA GLN A 161 11.37 17.70 11.59
C GLN A 161 11.69 17.49 13.08
N HIS A 162 11.39 16.30 13.63
CA HIS A 162 11.63 15.94 15.03
C HIS A 162 12.89 15.10 15.21
N ALA A 163 13.79 15.08 14.23
CA ALA A 163 14.94 14.17 14.18
C ALA A 163 15.84 14.28 15.42
N ARG A 164 16.03 15.49 15.95
CA ARG A 164 16.85 15.71 17.17
C ARG A 164 16.28 14.97 18.37
N THR A 165 14.97 15.07 18.60
CA THR A 165 14.27 14.41 19.71
C THR A 165 14.29 12.90 19.53
N ILE A 166 13.99 12.42 18.32
CA ILE A 166 14.01 10.99 17.98
C ILE A 166 15.41 10.39 18.19
N ARG A 167 16.47 11.06 17.72
CA ARG A 167 17.86 10.64 17.92
C ARG A 167 18.24 10.58 19.40
N ARG A 168 17.89 11.61 20.18
CA ARG A 168 18.17 11.64 21.62
C ARG A 168 17.55 10.46 22.34
N ILE A 169 16.27 10.18 22.08
CA ILE A 169 15.55 9.06 22.72
C ILE A 169 16.12 7.71 22.23
N ALA A 170 16.42 7.58 20.94
CA ALA A 170 17.04 6.37 20.40
C ALA A 170 18.41 6.09 21.04
N ASP A 171 19.23 7.12 21.24
CA ASP A 171 20.54 7.00 21.90
C ASP A 171 20.37 6.58 23.38
N GLN A 172 19.43 7.19 24.11
CA GLN A 172 19.10 6.81 25.49
C GLN A 172 18.62 5.36 25.59
N LEU A 173 17.75 4.93 24.68
CA LEU A 173 17.25 3.56 24.61
C LEU A 173 18.38 2.56 24.29
N ALA A 174 19.27 2.91 23.36
CA ALA A 174 20.42 2.07 23.00
C ALA A 174 21.50 2.00 24.10
N ALA A 175 21.56 3.01 24.98
CA ALA A 175 22.48 3.08 26.11
C ALA A 175 22.04 2.22 27.30
N ILE A 176 20.81 1.70 27.31
CA ILE A 176 20.32 0.82 28.38
C ILE A 176 21.25 -0.41 28.51
N PRO A 177 21.85 -0.64 29.70
CA PRO A 177 22.69 -1.80 29.93
C PRO A 177 21.95 -3.10 29.68
N ASN A 178 22.58 -4.04 28.98
CA ASN A 178 22.00 -5.36 28.70
C ASN A 178 20.61 -5.32 28.04
N LEU A 179 20.34 -4.31 27.20
CA LEU A 179 19.05 -4.13 26.50
C LEU A 179 18.51 -5.43 25.90
N GLN A 180 19.35 -6.22 25.23
CA GLN A 180 18.96 -7.49 24.62
C GLN A 180 18.43 -8.50 25.65
N GLN A 181 19.08 -8.60 26.81
CA GLN A 181 18.67 -9.50 27.88
C GLN A 181 17.38 -9.02 28.54
N ARG A 182 17.25 -7.71 28.75
CA ARG A 182 16.03 -7.09 29.27
C ARG A 182 14.83 -7.39 28.36
N VAL A 183 15.00 -7.18 27.05
CA VAL A 183 13.99 -7.48 26.04
C VAL A 183 13.66 -8.97 25.99
N GLY A 184 14.63 -9.86 26.17
CA GLY A 184 14.40 -11.30 26.26
C GLY A 184 13.51 -11.74 27.43
N ARG A 185 13.35 -10.90 28.47
CA ARG A 185 12.48 -11.18 29.63
C ARG A 185 11.06 -10.65 29.47
N SER A 186 10.80 -9.87 28.42
CA SER A 186 9.49 -9.27 28.13
C SER A 186 8.42 -10.32 27.80
N ASP A 187 7.16 -9.94 27.95
CA ASP A 187 6.03 -10.82 27.62
C ASP A 187 5.96 -11.13 26.12
N GLU A 188 6.33 -10.18 25.27
CA GLU A 188 6.38 -10.38 23.82
C GLU A 188 7.43 -11.44 23.43
N ALA A 189 8.61 -11.41 24.06
CA ALA A 189 9.63 -12.44 23.86
C ALA A 189 9.13 -13.83 24.30
N ARG A 190 8.38 -13.90 25.41
CA ARG A 190 7.76 -15.16 25.87
C ARG A 190 6.79 -15.71 24.83
N ILE A 191 5.90 -14.88 24.31
CA ILE A 191 4.89 -15.28 23.31
C ILE A 191 5.54 -15.76 22.01
N ILE A 192 6.54 -15.04 21.52
CA ILE A 192 7.24 -15.46 20.30
C ILE A 192 7.98 -16.78 20.54
N SER A 193 8.58 -16.96 21.71
CA SER A 193 9.23 -18.22 22.07
C SER A 193 8.25 -19.39 22.17
N THR A 194 7.03 -19.19 22.69
CA THR A 194 6.00 -20.24 22.76
C THR A 194 5.51 -20.60 21.36
N ILE A 195 5.22 -19.61 20.51
CA ILE A 195 4.80 -19.85 19.12
C ILE A 195 5.89 -20.60 18.35
N HIS A 196 7.15 -20.25 18.55
CA HIS A 196 8.28 -20.94 17.93
C HIS A 196 8.39 -22.40 18.39
N LYS A 197 8.29 -22.64 19.70
CA LYS A 197 8.30 -24.00 20.27
C LYS A 197 7.15 -24.85 19.73
N ASP A 198 5.94 -24.30 19.68
CA ASP A 198 4.77 -24.99 19.12
C ASP A 198 4.96 -25.31 17.63
N GLY A 199 5.53 -24.37 16.87
CA GLY A 199 5.85 -24.56 15.46
C GLY A 199 6.88 -25.65 15.21
N GLU A 200 7.94 -25.73 16.02
CA GLU A 200 8.96 -26.78 15.92
C GLU A 200 8.44 -28.14 16.43
N ALA A 201 7.60 -28.15 17.47
CA ALA A 201 6.93 -29.36 17.95
C ALA A 201 6.04 -29.99 16.87
N ARG A 202 5.29 -29.17 16.10
CA ARG A 202 4.53 -29.65 14.93
C ARG A 202 5.41 -30.25 13.83
N LYS A 203 6.69 -29.86 13.76
CA LYS A 203 7.69 -30.42 12.83
C LYS A 203 8.47 -31.60 13.42
N GLY A 204 8.10 -32.08 14.61
CA GLY A 204 8.78 -33.18 15.30
C GLY A 204 10.14 -32.82 15.90
N ARG A 205 10.47 -31.52 16.02
CA ARG A 205 11.74 -31.03 16.59
C ARG A 205 11.49 -30.47 17.99
N LYS A 206 12.35 -30.80 18.95
CA LYS A 206 12.36 -30.16 20.27
C LYS A 206 13.39 -29.03 20.25
N THR A 207 12.93 -27.79 20.37
CA THR A 207 13.80 -26.62 20.55
C THR A 207 13.69 -26.09 21.97
N THR A 208 14.83 -25.90 22.63
CA THR A 208 14.96 -25.22 23.93
C THR A 208 15.47 -23.79 23.75
N GLU A 209 15.76 -23.38 22.51
CA GLU A 209 16.35 -22.08 22.22
C GLU A 209 15.30 -20.96 22.35
N THR A 210 15.68 -19.88 23.01
CA THR A 210 14.84 -18.69 23.17
C THR A 210 15.03 -17.80 21.94
N VAL A 211 13.93 -17.47 21.26
CA VAL A 211 13.98 -16.60 20.08
C VAL A 211 14.42 -15.20 20.51
N GLN A 212 15.56 -14.74 20.00
CA GLN A 212 16.02 -13.39 20.22
C GLN A 212 15.23 -12.39 19.37
N LEU A 213 14.61 -11.42 20.03
CA LEU A 213 13.98 -10.29 19.35
C LEU A 213 15.03 -9.46 18.60
N ARG A 214 14.75 -9.15 17.33
CA ARG A 214 15.71 -8.45 16.45
C ARG A 214 15.75 -6.94 16.63
N TRP A 215 14.71 -6.36 17.22
CA TRP A 215 14.55 -4.90 17.27
C TRP A 215 15.69 -4.16 18.02
N PRO A 216 16.31 -4.68 19.10
CA PRO A 216 17.40 -3.95 19.76
C PRO A 216 18.67 -3.93 18.90
N THR A 217 18.93 -5.00 18.15
CA THR A 217 20.01 -5.04 17.15
C THR A 217 19.72 -4.06 16.01
N ALA A 218 18.48 -4.07 15.50
CA ALA A 218 18.03 -3.15 14.46
C ALA A 218 18.12 -1.67 14.90
N LEU A 219 17.87 -1.36 16.17
CA LEU A 219 18.06 -0.02 16.74
C LEU A 219 19.52 0.42 16.64
N LYS A 220 20.45 -0.44 17.06
CA LYS A 220 21.89 -0.16 17.00
C LYS A 220 22.40 -0.03 15.56
N GLU A 221 21.87 -0.84 14.65
CA GLU A 221 22.17 -0.74 13.21
C GLU A 221 21.66 0.58 12.63
N CYS A 222 20.42 0.94 12.95
CA CYS A 222 19.81 2.17 12.47
C CYS A 222 20.54 3.42 13.00
N LEU A 223 21.02 3.41 14.25
CA LEU A 223 21.87 4.47 14.80
C LEU A 223 23.23 4.58 14.10
N ARG A 224 23.81 3.45 13.68
CA ARG A 224 25.04 3.44 12.86
C ARG A 224 24.80 4.00 11.46
N GLU A 225 23.66 3.69 10.84
CA GLU A 225 23.24 4.26 9.56
C GLU A 225 22.98 5.78 9.66
N ASP A 226 22.48 6.26 10.80
CA ASP A 226 22.21 7.69 11.06
C ASP A 226 23.47 8.53 11.30
N ALA A 227 24.57 7.91 11.78
CA ALA A 227 25.79 8.63 12.18
C ALA A 227 26.34 9.62 11.13
N PRO A 228 26.40 9.30 9.82
CA PRO A 228 26.88 10.22 8.78
C PRO A 228 25.96 11.44 8.52
N PHE A 229 24.72 11.40 9.01
CA PHE A 229 23.75 12.50 8.87
C PHE A 229 23.74 13.44 10.08
N ARG A 230 24.42 13.06 11.18
CA ARG A 230 24.54 13.89 12.39
C ARG A 230 25.59 14.98 12.27
N THR A 231 26.59 14.79 11.42
CA THR A 231 27.63 15.78 11.14
C THR A 231 27.14 16.79 10.11
N ASP A 232 27.23 18.07 10.46
CA ASP A 232 26.85 19.17 9.58
C ASP A 232 27.85 19.27 8.42
N VAL A 233 27.53 18.68 7.27
CA VAL A 233 28.33 18.82 6.04
C VAL A 233 27.97 20.16 5.37
N SER A 234 28.21 21.25 6.08
CA SER A 234 27.99 22.61 5.59
C SER A 234 29.01 23.10 4.55
N LYS A 235 29.79 22.21 3.89
CA LYS A 235 30.90 22.65 3.00
C LYS A 235 31.19 21.84 1.73
N THR A 236 30.31 20.93 1.29
CA THR A 236 30.56 20.23 0.01
C THR A 236 29.56 20.67 -1.04
N GLU A 237 30.04 21.13 -2.20
CA GLU A 237 29.25 21.42 -3.39
C GLU A 237 28.58 20.14 -3.94
N GLU A 238 27.65 19.56 -3.19
CA GLU A 238 26.90 18.38 -3.61
C GLU A 238 25.82 18.79 -4.62
N VAL A 239 25.79 18.15 -5.78
CA VAL A 239 24.77 18.35 -6.83
C VAL A 239 23.35 18.23 -6.24
N ALA A 240 22.40 19.05 -6.68
CA ALA A 240 21.04 19.10 -6.11
C ALA A 240 20.32 17.74 -6.00
N SER A 241 20.56 16.82 -6.93
CA SER A 241 20.06 15.43 -6.89
C SER A 241 20.61 14.64 -5.70
N HIS A 242 21.91 14.76 -5.40
CA HIS A 242 22.55 14.12 -4.25
C HIS A 242 22.01 14.66 -2.93
N ARG A 243 21.77 15.99 -2.84
CA ARG A 243 21.12 16.60 -1.66
C ARG A 243 19.71 16.09 -1.43
N SER A 244 18.92 15.89 -2.49
CA SER A 244 17.56 15.35 -2.37
C SER A 244 17.58 13.89 -1.90
N ASN A 245 18.41 13.04 -2.53
CA ASN A 245 18.56 11.64 -2.14
C ASN A 245 19.06 11.49 -0.70
N ARG A 246 20.03 12.32 -0.29
CA ARG A 246 20.57 12.33 1.08
C ARG A 246 19.49 12.67 2.10
N ARG A 247 18.65 13.67 1.81
CA ARG A 247 17.55 14.09 2.69
C ARG A 247 16.43 13.04 2.79
N GLU A 248 16.14 12.34 1.69
CA GLU A 248 15.20 11.21 1.69
C GLU A 248 15.72 10.03 2.51
N GLN A 249 17.01 9.69 2.36
CA GLN A 249 17.67 8.66 3.15
C GLN A 249 17.65 8.99 4.66
N GLU A 250 17.97 10.24 5.03
CA GLU A 250 17.88 10.68 6.42
C GLU A 250 16.44 10.54 6.95
N ALA A 251 15.44 10.97 6.19
CA ALA A 251 14.04 10.85 6.59
C ALA A 251 13.59 9.40 6.77
N ASP A 252 14.08 8.48 5.92
CA ASP A 252 13.82 7.04 6.03
C ASP A 252 14.45 6.44 7.30
N ILE A 253 15.70 6.80 7.60
CA ILE A 253 16.43 6.32 8.79
C ILE A 253 15.76 6.83 10.06
N VAL A 254 15.47 8.14 10.14
CA VAL A 254 14.83 8.75 11.32
C VAL A 254 13.40 8.23 11.52
N HIS A 255 12.65 8.00 10.44
CA HIS A 255 11.33 7.36 10.53
C HIS A 255 11.41 5.90 11.01
N ARG A 256 12.46 5.16 10.63
CA ARG A 256 12.71 3.81 11.15
C ARG A 256 13.05 3.84 12.65
N LEU A 257 13.88 4.80 13.10
CA LEU A 257 14.15 5.02 14.52
C LEU A 257 12.86 5.31 15.30
N LEU A 258 12.00 6.18 14.76
CA LEU A 258 10.68 6.47 15.36
C LEU A 258 9.86 5.19 15.53
N GLY A 259 9.78 4.34 14.50
CA GLY A 259 9.04 3.07 14.59
C GLY A 259 9.59 2.12 15.67
N LEU A 260 10.91 2.05 15.83
CA LEU A 260 11.54 1.26 16.89
C LEU A 260 11.30 1.84 18.29
N ILE A 261 11.29 3.17 18.43
CA ILE A 261 10.94 3.84 19.69
C ILE A 261 9.46 3.60 20.04
N THR A 262 8.55 3.74 19.07
CA THR A 262 7.13 3.45 19.26
C THR A 262 6.90 2.00 19.66
N TYR A 263 7.69 1.07 19.12
CA TYR A 263 7.66 -0.32 19.57
C TYR A 263 8.08 -0.48 21.03
N ALA A 264 9.09 0.27 21.49
CA ALA A 264 9.53 0.26 22.88
C ALA A 264 8.55 0.96 23.86
N ASN A 265 7.62 1.79 23.37
CA ASN A 265 6.60 2.44 24.20
C ASN A 265 5.64 1.44 24.88
N TYR A 266 5.45 0.25 24.28
CA TYR A 266 4.54 -0.75 24.83
C TYR A 266 5.21 -1.53 25.96
N PRO A 267 4.65 -1.53 27.20
CA PRO A 267 5.23 -2.23 28.34
C PRO A 267 5.43 -3.74 28.12
N ARG A 268 4.65 -4.32 27.22
CA ARG A 268 4.75 -5.74 26.83
C ARG A 268 6.06 -6.07 26.10
N ASN A 269 6.66 -5.08 25.43
CA ASN A 269 7.83 -5.26 24.55
C ASN A 269 9.14 -5.02 25.31
N ILE A 270 9.12 -4.16 26.31
CA ILE A 270 10.24 -3.87 27.20
C ILE A 270 9.71 -3.29 28.51
N ASP A 271 10.24 -3.76 29.64
CA ASP A 271 10.01 -3.13 30.93
C ASP A 271 10.94 -1.92 31.07
N LEU A 272 10.37 -0.73 31.29
CA LEU A 272 11.07 0.53 31.53
C LEU A 272 10.70 1.15 32.90
N GLY A 273 10.11 0.38 33.82
CA GLY A 273 9.62 0.90 35.10
C GLY A 273 10.71 1.52 36.00
N ASP A 274 11.97 1.16 35.81
CA ASP A 274 13.14 1.74 36.48
C ASP A 274 13.69 3.00 35.80
N LEU A 275 13.18 3.38 34.62
CA LEU A 275 13.60 4.54 33.84
C LEU A 275 12.38 5.42 33.49
N PRO A 276 11.72 6.04 34.49
CA PRO A 276 10.46 6.77 34.29
C PRO A 276 10.62 7.95 33.32
N ASP A 277 11.70 8.72 33.42
CA ASP A 277 11.95 9.88 32.55
C ASP A 277 12.08 9.48 31.07
N LEU A 278 12.66 8.29 30.80
CA LEU A 278 12.79 7.77 29.45
C LEU A 278 11.45 7.26 28.93
N ALA A 279 10.68 6.56 29.78
CA ALA A 279 9.35 6.07 29.43
C ALA A 279 8.40 7.24 29.11
N GLU A 280 8.42 8.30 29.91
CA GLU A 280 7.63 9.52 29.68
C GLU A 280 8.05 10.22 28.38
N ALA A 281 9.36 10.40 28.14
CA ALA A 281 9.83 10.99 26.89
C ALA A 281 9.45 10.18 25.64
N ILE A 282 9.42 8.85 25.74
CA ILE A 282 8.96 7.95 24.66
C ILE A 282 7.45 8.12 24.45
N ALA A 283 6.66 8.15 25.52
CA ALA A 283 5.22 8.31 25.47
C ALA A 283 4.82 9.66 24.85
N ASP A 284 5.46 10.76 25.26
CA ASP A 284 5.24 12.10 24.70
C ASP A 284 5.56 12.15 23.20
N LEU A 285 6.69 11.54 22.79
CA LEU A 285 7.04 11.45 21.38
C LEU A 285 6.00 10.65 20.57
N CYS A 286 5.49 9.55 21.13
CA CYS A 286 4.46 8.75 20.47
C CYS A 286 3.13 9.51 20.36
N HIS A 287 2.71 10.19 21.43
CA HIS A 287 1.49 11.00 21.43
C HIS A 287 1.57 12.16 20.41
N THR A 288 2.71 12.83 20.31
CA THR A 288 2.90 13.90 19.32
C THR A 288 2.91 13.36 17.88
N ALA A 289 3.48 12.18 17.65
CA ALA A 289 3.44 11.50 16.35
C ALA A 289 2.01 11.06 15.96
N GLU A 290 1.25 10.52 16.92
CA GLU A 290 -0.14 10.09 16.72
C GLU A 290 -1.08 11.26 16.46
N ALA A 291 -0.93 12.36 17.21
CA ALA A 291 -1.70 13.58 17.01
C ALA A 291 -1.53 14.14 15.58
N GLN A 292 -0.32 14.06 15.03
CA GLN A 292 -0.06 14.44 13.64
C GLN A 292 -0.73 13.49 12.64
N ARG A 293 -0.78 12.19 12.94
CA ARG A 293 -1.39 11.18 12.07
C ARG A 293 -2.91 11.38 11.95
N TRP A 294 -3.55 11.90 13.01
CA TRP A 294 -5.00 12.05 13.09
C TRP A 294 -5.52 13.46 12.82
N GLY A 295 -4.63 14.41 12.50
CA GLY A 295 -5.00 15.73 11.98
C GLY A 295 -6.03 16.44 12.85
N ARG A 296 -5.58 16.99 13.98
CA ARG A 296 -6.17 18.23 14.48
C ARG A 296 -5.70 19.40 13.64
#